data_AF-A0A0L8HKS1-F1
#
_entry.id   AF-A0A0L8HKS1-F1
#
_cell.length_a   1.000
_cell.length_b   1.000
_cell.length_c   1.000
_cell.angle_alpha   90.00
_cell.angle_beta   90.00
_cell.angle_gamma   90.00
#
_symmetry.space_group_name_H-M   'P 1'
#
loop_
_entity.id
_entity.type
_entity.pdbx_description
1 polymer ?
#
loop_
_entity_poly.entity_id
_entity_poly.type
_entity_poly.pdbx_seq_one_letter_code
_entity_poly.pdbx_strand_id
1 'polypeptide(L)'
;TGVEVKCLSLQIAISQSTTSSSASVFLATWLGSALFNSLPVEAQNIFYQNLDVLIKCIPLKTLKEFLEHECINPFLFDQRQSQSSVTLNGLQKALMVNDPPESVTELLYTTVERIYKALPPHFQPNLYNMMCKCLANLPEDRFDQLTDCDFLDPQLYIKGTYVRCFLVANGKQPLALLNSCIDALINNGQNIPELYSLCLLFLSQCFYICSLNKTLTKDRLGWFLELIGHVRNLATGGLQLLNATMKSNIALDLAIQIVSAAICCWTSSVASTISGQHPAFMVDLVEKRQDGIKMQEISLSLKHHPNYWLQLLPTCVTCLTQEPWKAVLNMFIDWLLIMYELPDDKITPQTKRILNNCLCNLRNTKEFKRASVWNKVFKIYLNQL
;
A
#
# COMPACT_ATOMS: atom_id res chain seq x y z
N THR A 1 -38.01 -15.38 -15.61
CA THR A 1 -38.15 -16.56 -16.48
C THR A 1 -37.07 -16.64 -17.55
N GLY A 2 -36.82 -15.63 -18.41
CA GLY A 2 -35.76 -15.72 -19.44
C GLY A 2 -34.31 -15.60 -18.92
N VAL A 3 -34.04 -14.66 -18.00
CA VAL A 3 -32.71 -14.44 -17.40
C VAL A 3 -32.24 -15.67 -16.62
N GLU A 4 -33.12 -16.20 -15.77
CA GLU A 4 -32.85 -17.37 -14.94
C GLU A 4 -32.47 -18.60 -15.75
N VAL A 5 -33.20 -18.88 -16.85
CA VAL A 5 -32.88 -20.00 -17.76
C VAL A 5 -31.50 -19.81 -18.39
N LYS A 6 -31.13 -18.60 -18.83
CA LYS A 6 -29.78 -18.31 -19.34
C LYS A 6 -28.72 -18.56 -18.27
N CYS A 7 -28.93 -18.05 -17.05
CA CYS A 7 -27.99 -18.22 -15.95
C CYS A 7 -27.79 -19.70 -15.58
N LEU A 8 -28.87 -20.47 -15.43
CA LEU A 8 -28.81 -21.89 -15.13
C LEU A 8 -28.11 -22.68 -16.25
N SER A 9 -28.40 -22.35 -17.52
CA SER A 9 -27.75 -22.98 -18.67
C SER A 9 -26.24 -22.77 -18.65
N LEU A 10 -25.80 -21.54 -18.34
CA LEU A 10 -24.38 -21.20 -18.21
C LEU A 10 -23.72 -21.93 -17.03
N GLN A 11 -24.37 -21.99 -15.87
CA GLN A 11 -23.84 -22.71 -14.70
C GLN A 11 -23.65 -24.20 -14.98
N ILE A 12 -24.65 -24.83 -15.63
CA ILE A 12 -24.56 -26.24 -16.03
C ILE A 12 -23.41 -26.41 -17.03
N ALA A 13 -23.33 -25.57 -18.06
CA ALA A 13 -22.27 -25.65 -19.05
C ALA A 13 -20.87 -25.49 -18.42
N ILE A 14 -20.69 -24.54 -17.50
CA ILE A 14 -19.43 -24.36 -16.75
C ILE A 14 -19.08 -25.63 -15.99
N SER A 15 -20.03 -26.21 -15.25
CA SER A 15 -19.80 -27.41 -14.44
C SER A 15 -19.40 -28.64 -15.27
N GLN A 16 -19.81 -28.69 -16.55
CA GLN A 16 -19.55 -29.81 -17.46
C GLN A 16 -18.42 -29.53 -18.47
N SER A 17 -17.90 -28.30 -18.53
CA SER A 17 -17.03 -27.85 -19.62
C SER A 17 -15.67 -28.53 -19.68
N THR A 18 -15.19 -29.10 -18.57
CA THR A 18 -13.93 -29.84 -18.51
C THR A 18 -14.05 -31.28 -19.01
N THR A 19 -15.26 -31.85 -19.04
CA THR A 19 -15.52 -33.23 -19.47
C THR A 19 -16.35 -33.32 -20.74
N SER A 20 -17.04 -32.24 -21.14
CA SER A 20 -17.92 -32.17 -22.30
C SER A 20 -17.45 -31.12 -23.30
N SER A 21 -16.99 -31.57 -24.47
CA SER A 21 -16.60 -30.70 -25.59
C SER A 21 -17.76 -29.82 -26.07
N SER A 22 -18.99 -30.36 -26.08
CA SER A 22 -20.19 -29.59 -26.44
C SER A 22 -20.44 -28.42 -25.49
N ALA A 23 -20.20 -28.62 -24.18
CA ALA A 23 -20.34 -27.55 -23.20
C ALA A 23 -19.26 -26.47 -23.37
N SER A 24 -18.01 -26.86 -23.63
CA SER A 24 -16.92 -25.94 -23.97
C SER A 24 -17.23 -25.10 -25.21
N VAL A 25 -17.69 -25.72 -26.31
CA VAL A 25 -18.07 -25.02 -27.56
C VAL A 25 -19.24 -24.07 -27.32
N PHE A 26 -20.23 -24.48 -26.53
CA PHE A 26 -21.36 -23.63 -26.15
C PHE A 26 -20.88 -22.36 -25.42
N LEU A 27 -20.01 -22.50 -24.42
CA LEU A 27 -19.44 -21.37 -23.70
C LEU A 27 -18.61 -20.47 -24.61
N ALA A 28 -17.75 -21.04 -25.46
CA ALA A 28 -16.92 -20.28 -26.39
C ALA A 28 -17.77 -19.44 -27.36
N THR A 29 -18.89 -19.99 -27.83
CA THR A 29 -19.82 -19.26 -28.71
C THR A 29 -20.42 -18.04 -28.00
N TRP A 30 -20.80 -18.18 -26.74
CA TRP A 30 -21.44 -17.11 -25.95
C TRP A 30 -20.46 -16.03 -25.48
N LEU A 31 -19.16 -16.31 -25.49
CA LEU A 31 -18.09 -15.33 -25.26
C LEU A 31 -17.84 -14.42 -26.48
N GLY A 32 -18.35 -14.75 -27.66
CA GLY A 32 -18.28 -13.86 -28.81
C GLY A 32 -18.94 -12.52 -28.52
N SER A 33 -18.25 -11.41 -28.77
CA SER A 33 -18.63 -10.07 -28.27
C SER A 33 -20.09 -9.68 -28.53
N ALA A 34 -20.65 -9.97 -29.71
CA ALA A 34 -22.05 -9.66 -30.00
C ALA A 34 -23.04 -10.42 -29.09
N LEU A 35 -22.80 -11.72 -28.85
CA LEU A 35 -23.64 -12.53 -27.98
C LEU A 35 -23.43 -12.14 -26.53
N PHE A 36 -22.18 -12.01 -26.08
CA PHE A 36 -21.84 -11.62 -24.72
C PHE A 36 -22.52 -10.30 -24.31
N ASN A 37 -22.45 -9.28 -25.17
CA ASN A 37 -23.06 -7.98 -24.92
C ASN A 37 -24.60 -7.99 -24.97
N SER A 38 -25.21 -9.02 -25.57
CA SER A 38 -26.67 -9.23 -25.54
C SER A 38 -27.16 -9.96 -24.27
N LEU A 39 -26.24 -10.49 -23.45
CA LEU A 39 -26.59 -11.18 -22.22
C LEU A 39 -27.00 -10.21 -21.11
N PRO A 40 -27.92 -10.62 -20.23
CA PRO A 40 -28.18 -9.88 -19.01
C PRO A 40 -26.92 -9.85 -18.12
N VAL A 41 -26.79 -8.80 -17.30
CA VAL A 41 -25.61 -8.56 -16.45
C VAL A 41 -25.31 -9.75 -15.54
N GLU A 42 -26.34 -10.41 -15.01
CA GLU A 42 -26.23 -11.60 -14.18
C GLU A 42 -25.56 -12.77 -14.92
N ALA A 43 -25.86 -12.94 -16.21
CA ALA A 43 -25.25 -13.97 -17.05
C ALA A 43 -23.81 -13.62 -17.44
N GLN A 44 -23.51 -12.35 -17.70
CA GLN A 44 -22.14 -11.89 -17.92
C GLN A 44 -21.26 -12.12 -16.68
N ASN A 45 -21.80 -11.84 -15.50
CA ASN A 45 -21.12 -12.05 -14.22
C ASN A 45 -20.72 -13.51 -14.00
N ILE A 46 -21.52 -14.47 -14.48
CA ILE A 46 -21.17 -15.90 -14.42
C ILE A 46 -19.88 -16.19 -15.20
N PHE A 47 -19.66 -15.58 -16.36
CA PHE A 47 -18.40 -15.73 -17.10
C PHE A 47 -17.23 -15.14 -16.32
N TYR A 48 -17.37 -13.91 -15.84
CA TYR A 48 -16.31 -13.27 -15.05
C TYR A 48 -15.95 -14.11 -13.81
N GLN A 49 -16.92 -14.61 -13.05
CA GLN A 49 -16.67 -15.34 -11.79
C GLN A 49 -15.96 -16.69 -11.94
N ASN A 50 -16.00 -17.27 -13.14
CA ASN A 50 -15.52 -18.63 -13.42
C ASN A 50 -14.35 -18.64 -14.42
N LEU A 51 -13.58 -17.55 -14.49
CA LEU A 51 -12.41 -17.45 -15.37
C LEU A 51 -11.43 -18.63 -15.15
N ASP A 52 -11.26 -19.12 -13.92
CA ASP A 52 -10.45 -20.29 -13.58
C ASP A 52 -10.87 -21.60 -14.27
N VAL A 53 -12.15 -21.72 -14.64
CA VAL A 53 -12.67 -22.82 -15.47
C VAL A 53 -12.49 -22.49 -16.94
N LEU A 54 -12.85 -21.27 -17.35
CA LEU A 54 -12.83 -20.85 -18.76
C LEU A 54 -11.43 -20.95 -19.38
N ILE A 55 -10.37 -20.59 -18.62
CA ILE A 55 -9.00 -20.67 -19.14
C ILE A 55 -8.55 -22.10 -19.51
N LYS A 56 -9.26 -23.13 -19.02
CA LYS A 56 -8.94 -24.54 -19.27
C LYS A 56 -9.66 -25.13 -20.49
N CYS A 57 -10.83 -24.58 -20.82
CA CYS A 57 -11.73 -25.20 -21.79
C CYS A 57 -12.05 -24.31 -23.01
N ILE A 58 -11.74 -23.01 -22.97
CA ILE A 58 -12.03 -22.08 -24.08
C ILE A 58 -10.83 -22.00 -25.05
N PRO A 59 -11.07 -22.03 -26.38
CA PRO A 59 -10.00 -21.82 -27.36
C PRO A 59 -9.27 -20.49 -27.15
N LEU A 60 -7.93 -20.52 -27.26
CA LEU A 60 -7.06 -19.38 -26.94
C LEU A 60 -7.47 -18.08 -27.65
N LYS A 61 -7.88 -18.15 -28.92
CA LYS A 61 -8.33 -16.96 -29.68
C LYS A 61 -9.55 -16.29 -29.04
N THR A 62 -10.57 -17.07 -28.70
CA THR A 62 -11.80 -16.57 -28.07
C THR A 62 -11.51 -16.06 -26.66
N LEU A 63 -10.66 -16.78 -25.92
CA LEU A 63 -10.24 -16.35 -24.58
C LEU A 63 -9.51 -15.00 -24.64
N LYS A 64 -8.59 -14.83 -25.59
CA LYS A 64 -7.87 -13.58 -25.81
C LYS A 64 -8.82 -12.41 -26.07
N GLU A 65 -9.76 -12.57 -27.01
CA GLU A 65 -10.75 -11.54 -27.33
C GLU A 65 -11.59 -11.15 -26.10
N PHE A 66 -12.00 -12.14 -25.29
CA PHE A 66 -12.76 -11.90 -24.07
C PHE A 66 -11.93 -11.14 -23.01
N LEU A 67 -10.70 -11.58 -22.75
CA LEU A 67 -9.82 -10.96 -21.76
C LEU A 67 -9.39 -9.54 -22.16
N GLU A 68 -9.08 -9.31 -23.43
CA GLU A 68 -8.57 -8.03 -23.94
C GLU A 68 -9.65 -6.94 -24.11
N HIS A 69 -10.92 -7.32 -24.12
CA HIS A 69 -12.02 -6.39 -24.34
C HIS A 69 -13.05 -6.48 -23.21
N GLU A 70 -13.72 -7.61 -23.07
CA GLU A 70 -14.86 -7.73 -22.17
C GLU A 70 -14.44 -7.68 -20.69
N CYS A 71 -13.30 -8.26 -20.31
CA CYS A 71 -12.79 -8.13 -18.94
C CYS A 71 -12.25 -6.73 -18.60
N ILE A 72 -12.01 -5.87 -19.59
CA ILE A 72 -11.49 -4.52 -19.36
C ILE A 72 -12.62 -3.49 -19.36
N ASN A 73 -13.68 -3.74 -20.11
CA ASN A 73 -14.86 -2.87 -20.21
C ASN A 73 -15.44 -2.39 -18.86
N PRO A 74 -15.52 -3.22 -17.78
CA PRO A 74 -15.98 -2.78 -16.47
C PRO A 74 -15.22 -1.60 -15.86
N PHE A 75 -13.95 -1.42 -16.26
CA PHE A 75 -13.05 -0.37 -15.75
C PHE A 75 -13.04 0.88 -16.63
N LEU A 76 -13.46 0.76 -17.88
CA LEU A 76 -13.47 1.87 -18.84
C LEU A 76 -14.81 2.60 -18.90
N PHE A 77 -15.91 1.92 -18.55
CA PHE A 77 -17.27 2.46 -18.69
C PHE A 77 -18.01 2.45 -17.36
N ASP A 78 -18.42 3.63 -16.89
CA ASP A 78 -19.12 3.83 -15.60
C ASP A 78 -20.36 2.93 -15.44
N GLN A 79 -21.10 2.70 -16.52
CA GLN A 79 -22.31 1.85 -16.51
C GLN A 79 -22.03 0.39 -16.13
N ARG A 80 -20.79 -0.07 -16.30
CA ARG A 80 -20.36 -1.44 -16.00
C ARG A 80 -19.52 -1.54 -14.73
N GLN A 81 -19.35 -0.45 -13.97
CA GLN A 81 -18.49 -0.41 -12.79
C GLN A 81 -18.91 -1.45 -11.73
N SER A 82 -20.19 -1.80 -11.66
CA SER A 82 -20.73 -2.86 -10.79
C SER A 82 -20.13 -4.25 -11.05
N GLN A 83 -19.59 -4.49 -12.25
CA GLN A 83 -18.98 -5.77 -12.65
C GLN A 83 -17.47 -5.83 -12.38
N SER A 84 -16.83 -4.71 -12.01
CA SER A 84 -15.37 -4.63 -11.82
C SER A 84 -14.87 -5.57 -10.73
N SER A 85 -15.56 -5.57 -9.58
CA SER A 85 -15.23 -6.46 -8.45
C SER A 85 -15.39 -7.93 -8.80
N VAL A 86 -16.44 -8.25 -9.58
CA VAL A 86 -16.72 -9.61 -10.04
C VAL A 86 -15.60 -10.10 -10.97
N THR A 87 -15.15 -9.21 -11.85
CA THR A 87 -14.08 -9.46 -12.82
C THR A 87 -12.74 -9.69 -12.13
N LEU A 88 -12.34 -8.85 -11.18
CA LEU A 88 -11.09 -9.04 -10.43
C LEU A 88 -11.09 -10.33 -9.61
N ASN A 89 -12.21 -10.68 -8.98
CA ASN A 89 -12.31 -11.93 -8.23
C ASN A 89 -12.13 -13.16 -9.15
N GLY A 90 -12.78 -13.15 -10.31
CA GLY A 90 -12.57 -14.16 -11.34
C GLY A 90 -11.12 -14.26 -11.80
N LEU A 91 -10.51 -13.11 -12.10
CA LEU A 91 -9.14 -13.02 -12.56
C LEU A 91 -8.15 -13.53 -11.49
N GLN A 92 -8.38 -13.19 -10.23
CA GLN A 92 -7.60 -13.72 -9.11
C GLN A 92 -7.66 -15.27 -9.07
N LYS A 93 -8.84 -15.87 -9.19
CA LYS A 93 -8.97 -17.34 -9.22
C LYS A 93 -8.22 -17.94 -10.41
N ALA A 94 -8.31 -17.31 -11.58
CA ALA A 94 -7.62 -17.77 -12.78
C ALA A 94 -6.09 -17.72 -12.63
N LEU A 95 -5.55 -16.67 -12.02
CA LEU A 95 -4.11 -16.52 -11.72
C LEU A 95 -3.60 -17.56 -10.71
N MET A 96 -4.49 -18.12 -9.88
CA MET A 96 -4.16 -19.15 -8.89
C MET A 96 -4.32 -20.59 -9.41
N VAL A 97 -4.71 -20.76 -10.68
CA VAL A 97 -4.77 -22.10 -11.29
C VAL A 97 -3.34 -22.65 -11.43
N ASN A 98 -3.14 -23.89 -10.99
CA ASN A 98 -1.86 -24.57 -11.11
C ASN A 98 -1.55 -24.91 -12.57
N ASP A 99 -0.31 -24.65 -12.98
CA ASP A 99 0.27 -24.99 -14.29
C ASP A 99 -0.63 -24.69 -15.50
N PRO A 100 -1.14 -23.45 -15.68
CA PRO A 100 -1.84 -23.09 -16.91
C PRO A 100 -0.85 -23.05 -18.09
N PRO A 101 -1.32 -23.26 -19.33
CA PRO A 101 -0.48 -23.11 -20.51
C PRO A 101 0.19 -21.72 -20.53
N GLU A 102 1.47 -21.64 -20.92
CA GLU A 102 2.25 -20.38 -20.90
C GLU A 102 1.54 -19.24 -21.65
N SER A 103 0.96 -19.53 -22.81
CA SER A 103 0.19 -18.55 -23.59
C SER A 103 -1.03 -17.99 -22.85
N VAL A 104 -1.64 -18.78 -21.97
CA VAL A 104 -2.78 -18.36 -21.13
C VAL A 104 -2.26 -17.52 -19.97
N THR A 105 -1.18 -17.95 -19.31
CA THR A 105 -0.51 -17.21 -18.24
C THR A 105 -0.15 -15.80 -18.69
N GLU A 106 0.46 -15.67 -19.88
CA GLU A 106 0.81 -14.38 -20.47
C GLU A 106 -0.40 -13.48 -20.75
N LEU A 107 -1.51 -14.06 -21.21
CA LEU A 107 -2.76 -13.31 -21.39
C LEU A 107 -3.31 -12.81 -20.05
N LEU A 108 -3.28 -13.64 -19.01
CA LEU A 108 -3.75 -13.24 -17.67
C LEU A 108 -2.91 -12.08 -17.13
N TYR A 109 -1.58 -12.18 -17.18
CA TYR A 109 -0.68 -11.11 -16.74
C TYR A 109 -0.91 -9.81 -17.50
N THR A 110 -1.00 -9.88 -18.83
CA THR A 110 -1.29 -8.71 -19.67
C THR A 110 -2.66 -8.09 -19.34
N THR A 111 -3.65 -8.92 -19.01
CA THR A 111 -4.99 -8.44 -18.61
C THR A 111 -4.94 -7.70 -17.27
N VAL A 112 -4.23 -8.26 -16.28
CA VAL A 112 -3.99 -7.60 -14.97
C VAL A 112 -3.33 -6.24 -15.17
N GLU A 113 -2.27 -6.15 -15.98
CA GLU A 113 -1.56 -4.89 -16.27
C GLU A 113 -2.48 -3.84 -16.90
N ARG A 114 -3.31 -4.24 -17.87
CA ARG A 114 -4.25 -3.32 -18.52
C ARG A 114 -5.32 -2.83 -17.56
N ILE A 115 -5.86 -3.72 -16.71
CA ILE A 115 -6.83 -3.34 -15.68
C ILE A 115 -6.20 -2.39 -14.66
N TYR A 116 -4.97 -2.64 -14.22
CA TYR A 116 -4.26 -1.74 -13.29
C TYR A 116 -4.09 -0.32 -13.85
N LYS A 117 -3.77 -0.23 -15.15
CA LYS A 117 -3.66 1.05 -15.87
C LYS A 117 -5.01 1.74 -16.06
N ALA A 118 -6.09 0.97 -16.20
CA ALA A 118 -7.46 1.46 -16.34
C ALA A 118 -8.17 1.75 -15.01
N LEU A 119 -7.54 1.47 -13.86
CA LEU A 119 -8.16 1.75 -12.56
C LEU A 119 -8.46 3.25 -12.42
N PRO A 120 -9.61 3.59 -11.82
CA PRO A 120 -9.96 4.98 -11.59
C PRO A 120 -8.93 5.67 -10.68
N PRO A 121 -8.61 6.96 -10.94
CA PRO A 121 -7.68 7.72 -10.11
C PRO A 121 -8.27 8.00 -8.71
N HIS A 122 -9.60 8.02 -8.57
CA HIS A 122 -10.24 8.09 -7.25
C HIS A 122 -10.12 6.75 -6.52
N PHE A 123 -9.61 6.80 -5.30
CA PHE A 123 -9.38 5.62 -4.49
C PHE A 123 -10.69 4.92 -4.09
N GLN A 124 -10.79 3.63 -4.43
CA GLN A 124 -11.93 2.77 -4.10
C GLN A 124 -11.43 1.53 -3.33
N PRO A 125 -11.57 1.47 -1.99
CA PRO A 125 -10.89 0.47 -1.16
C PRO A 125 -11.11 -0.98 -1.61
N ASN A 126 -12.36 -1.37 -1.90
CA ASN A 126 -12.68 -2.74 -2.30
C ASN A 126 -12.09 -3.11 -3.66
N LEU A 127 -12.14 -2.19 -4.61
CA LEU A 127 -11.61 -2.40 -5.96
C LEU A 127 -10.07 -2.54 -5.91
N TYR A 128 -9.42 -1.64 -5.19
CA TYR A 128 -7.97 -1.63 -5.02
C TYR A 128 -7.47 -2.87 -4.26
N ASN A 129 -8.19 -3.32 -3.21
CA ASN A 129 -7.89 -4.57 -2.51
C ASN A 129 -7.90 -5.78 -3.47
N MET A 130 -8.95 -5.91 -4.27
CA MET A 130 -9.06 -7.02 -5.24
C MET A 130 -7.98 -6.92 -6.33
N MET A 131 -7.63 -5.70 -6.76
CA MET A 131 -6.53 -5.49 -7.69
C MET A 131 -5.20 -5.95 -7.10
N CYS A 132 -4.90 -5.59 -5.85
CA CYS A 132 -3.67 -6.01 -5.19
C CYS A 132 -3.58 -7.54 -5.04
N LYS A 133 -4.71 -8.21 -4.79
CA LYS A 133 -4.77 -9.68 -4.80
C LYS A 133 -4.43 -10.27 -6.17
N CYS A 134 -4.79 -9.62 -7.27
CA CYS A 134 -4.35 -10.03 -8.61
C CYS A 134 -2.85 -9.76 -8.83
N LEU A 135 -2.37 -8.56 -8.48
CA LEU A 135 -0.96 -8.16 -8.60
C LEU A 135 -0.01 -9.09 -7.84
N ALA A 136 -0.44 -9.62 -6.69
CA ALA A 136 0.35 -10.56 -5.89
C ALA A 136 0.66 -11.90 -6.59
N ASN A 137 0.07 -12.17 -7.76
CA ASN A 137 0.35 -13.36 -8.57
C ASN A 137 1.20 -13.05 -9.82
N LEU A 138 1.62 -11.80 -10.01
CA LEU A 138 2.54 -11.44 -11.10
C LEU A 138 3.99 -11.82 -10.73
N PRO A 139 4.84 -12.13 -11.72
CA PRO A 139 6.28 -12.17 -11.56
C PRO A 139 6.82 -10.82 -11.06
N GLU A 140 7.88 -10.85 -10.26
CA GLU A 140 8.48 -9.67 -9.61
C GLU A 140 8.90 -8.62 -10.64
N ASP A 141 9.57 -9.03 -11.72
CA ASP A 141 10.03 -8.16 -12.80
C ASP A 141 8.87 -7.45 -13.53
N ARG A 142 7.74 -8.14 -13.74
CA ARG A 142 6.55 -7.52 -14.34
C ARG A 142 5.87 -6.56 -13.38
N PHE A 143 5.79 -6.91 -12.10
CA PHE A 143 5.24 -6.04 -11.07
C PHE A 143 6.04 -4.73 -10.95
N ASP A 144 7.37 -4.82 -10.93
CA ASP A 144 8.25 -3.66 -10.86
C ASP A 144 8.05 -2.75 -12.07
N GLN A 145 8.17 -3.30 -13.29
CA GLN A 145 7.95 -2.55 -14.53
C GLN A 145 6.57 -1.88 -14.60
N LEU A 146 5.53 -2.54 -14.08
CA LEU A 146 4.17 -2.00 -14.07
C LEU A 146 4.02 -0.81 -13.11
N THR A 147 4.69 -0.87 -11.96
CA THR A 147 4.51 0.09 -10.86
C THR A 147 5.57 1.19 -10.82
N ASP A 148 6.65 1.08 -11.59
CA ASP A 148 7.75 2.07 -11.68
C ASP A 148 7.25 3.49 -11.95
N CYS A 149 6.21 3.63 -12.77
CA CYS A 149 5.66 4.92 -13.16
C CYS A 149 4.66 5.53 -12.15
N ASP A 150 4.29 4.82 -11.09
CA ASP A 150 3.26 5.28 -10.15
C ASP A 150 3.62 6.57 -9.39
N PHE A 151 4.91 6.92 -9.37
CA PHE A 151 5.42 8.10 -8.68
C PHE A 151 5.94 9.20 -9.62
N LEU A 152 5.66 9.08 -10.92
CA LEU A 152 5.96 10.12 -11.91
C LEU A 152 4.85 11.19 -12.01
N ASP A 153 3.61 10.82 -11.71
CA ASP A 153 2.45 11.72 -11.71
C ASP A 153 1.82 11.74 -10.30
N PRO A 154 1.68 12.92 -9.66
CA PRO A 154 1.02 13.05 -8.36
C PRO A 154 -0.37 12.40 -8.30
N GLN A 155 -1.13 12.35 -9.39
CA GLN A 155 -2.46 11.70 -9.40
C GLN A 155 -2.37 10.19 -9.12
N LEU A 156 -1.21 9.57 -9.37
CA LEU A 156 -0.99 8.13 -9.20
C LEU A 156 -0.41 7.76 -7.82
N TYR A 157 0.05 8.73 -7.02
CA TYR A 157 0.77 8.43 -5.77
C TYR A 157 -0.10 7.68 -4.77
N ILE A 158 -1.40 8.01 -4.71
CA ILE A 158 -2.35 7.31 -3.83
C ILE A 158 -2.45 5.84 -4.23
N LYS A 159 -2.54 5.56 -5.54
CA LYS A 159 -2.57 4.20 -6.09
C LYS A 159 -1.27 3.46 -5.79
N GLY A 160 -0.14 4.04 -6.19
CA GLY A 160 1.18 3.44 -5.98
C GLY A 160 1.50 3.17 -4.51
N THR A 161 1.17 4.12 -3.63
CA THR A 161 1.38 3.98 -2.18
C THR A 161 0.50 2.87 -1.61
N TYR A 162 -0.79 2.85 -1.97
CA TYR A 162 -1.71 1.83 -1.46
C TYR A 162 -1.30 0.42 -1.89
N VAL A 163 -1.00 0.21 -3.18
CA VAL A 163 -0.59 -1.09 -3.72
C VAL A 163 0.65 -1.62 -3.00
N ARG A 164 1.68 -0.78 -2.85
CA ARG A 164 2.92 -1.17 -2.16
C ARG A 164 2.66 -1.47 -0.68
N CYS A 165 1.92 -0.61 0.01
CA CYS A 165 1.54 -0.83 1.40
C CYS A 165 0.77 -2.14 1.61
N PHE A 166 -0.19 -2.44 0.72
CA PHE A 166 -0.99 -3.67 0.78
C PHE A 166 -0.10 -4.90 0.62
N LEU A 167 0.75 -4.93 -0.42
CA LEU A 167 1.59 -6.10 -0.70
C LEU A 167 2.63 -6.33 0.41
N VAL A 168 3.21 -5.26 0.95
CA VAL A 168 4.14 -5.34 2.10
C VAL A 168 3.43 -5.81 3.36
N ALA A 169 2.26 -5.24 3.70
CA ALA A 169 1.49 -5.61 4.88
C ALA A 169 1.05 -7.08 4.86
N ASN A 170 0.80 -7.65 3.67
CA ASN A 170 0.42 -9.05 3.47
C ASN A 170 1.63 -9.98 3.26
N GLY A 171 2.86 -9.49 3.41
CA GLY A 171 4.08 -10.30 3.27
C GLY A 171 4.34 -10.81 1.85
N LYS A 172 3.81 -10.13 0.83
CA LYS A 172 4.02 -10.45 -0.59
C LYS A 172 5.20 -9.71 -1.21
N GLN A 173 5.63 -8.62 -0.58
CA GLN A 173 6.73 -7.77 -1.01
C GLN A 173 7.55 -7.32 0.21
N PRO A 174 8.86 -7.01 0.05
CA PRO A 174 9.70 -6.57 1.16
C PRO A 174 9.43 -5.11 1.57
N LEU A 175 9.75 -4.75 2.82
CA LEU A 175 9.61 -3.37 3.33
C LEU A 175 10.32 -2.33 2.45
N ALA A 176 11.43 -2.70 1.82
CA ALA A 176 12.20 -1.84 0.92
C ALA A 176 11.38 -1.29 -0.26
N LEU A 177 10.29 -1.96 -0.66
CA LEU A 177 9.38 -1.48 -1.70
C LEU A 177 8.73 -0.13 -1.34
N LEU A 178 8.63 0.20 -0.04
CA LEU A 178 8.09 1.47 0.43
C LEU A 178 9.05 2.65 0.20
N ASN A 179 10.32 2.42 -0.13
CA ASN A 179 11.30 3.51 -0.25
C ASN A 179 10.93 4.49 -1.36
N SER A 180 10.52 4.00 -2.53
CA SER A 180 10.15 4.88 -3.66
C SER A 180 8.92 5.74 -3.36
N CYS A 181 7.95 5.22 -2.60
CA CYS A 181 6.80 6.00 -2.19
C CYS A 181 7.17 7.05 -1.13
N ILE A 182 8.07 6.73 -0.20
CA ILE A 182 8.56 7.68 0.81
C ILE A 182 9.35 8.79 0.14
N ASP A 183 10.23 8.45 -0.80
CA ASP A 183 11.00 9.44 -1.57
C ASP A 183 10.06 10.36 -2.35
N ALA A 184 9.06 9.81 -3.04
CA ALA A 184 8.08 10.60 -3.78
C ALA A 184 7.31 11.58 -2.87
N LEU A 185 6.92 11.13 -1.68
CA LEU A 185 6.21 11.95 -0.69
C LEU A 185 7.10 13.03 -0.07
N ILE A 186 8.36 12.73 0.24
CA ILE A 186 9.31 13.72 0.75
C ILE A 186 9.58 14.80 -0.30
N ASN A 187 9.69 14.42 -1.57
CA ASN A 187 9.99 15.35 -2.66
C ASN A 187 8.79 16.20 -3.10
N ASN A 188 7.55 15.75 -2.87
CA ASN A 188 6.36 16.42 -3.44
C ASN A 188 5.23 16.70 -2.44
N GLY A 189 5.32 16.20 -1.20
CA GLY A 189 4.21 16.21 -0.24
C GLY A 189 3.72 17.60 0.17
N GLN A 190 4.53 18.65 0.03
CA GLN A 190 4.11 20.03 0.30
C GLN A 190 3.09 20.54 -0.73
N ASN A 191 3.20 20.09 -1.98
CA ASN A 191 2.40 20.64 -3.07
C ASN A 191 0.95 20.16 -3.02
N ILE A 192 0.68 19.03 -2.34
CA ILE A 192 -0.64 18.43 -2.22
C ILE A 192 -0.81 17.83 -0.80
N PRO A 193 -1.11 18.64 0.23
CA PRO A 193 -1.18 18.20 1.62
C PRO A 193 -2.18 17.07 1.90
N GLU A 194 -3.31 17.04 1.19
CA GLU A 194 -4.33 15.99 1.30
C GLU A 194 -3.77 14.64 0.84
N LEU A 195 -2.99 14.65 -0.23
CA LEU A 195 -2.34 13.47 -0.78
C LEU A 195 -1.30 12.92 0.19
N TYR A 196 -0.45 13.79 0.74
CA TYR A 196 0.51 13.39 1.76
C TYR A 196 -0.18 12.76 2.96
N SER A 197 -1.27 13.37 3.45
CA SER A 197 -2.02 12.88 4.60
C SER A 197 -2.61 11.48 4.36
N LEU A 198 -3.17 11.24 3.17
CA LEU A 198 -3.71 9.93 2.81
C LEU A 198 -2.62 8.86 2.61
N CYS A 199 -1.50 9.21 1.98
CA CYS A 199 -0.39 8.29 1.79
C CYS A 199 0.28 7.94 3.14
N LEU A 200 0.41 8.92 4.04
CA LEU A 200 0.88 8.68 5.40
C LEU A 200 -0.07 7.77 6.19
N LEU A 201 -1.39 7.88 5.99
CA LEU A 201 -2.35 6.93 6.56
C LEU A 201 -2.01 5.51 6.08
N PHE A 202 -1.87 5.27 4.78
CA PHE A 202 -1.57 3.95 4.24
C PHE A 202 -0.25 3.40 4.75
N LEU A 203 0.80 4.22 4.80
CA LEU A 203 2.08 3.86 5.39
C LEU A 203 1.93 3.48 6.87
N SER A 204 1.19 4.27 7.65
CA SER A 204 0.97 3.98 9.07
C SER A 204 0.18 2.68 9.31
N GLN A 205 -0.81 2.37 8.47
CA GLN A 205 -1.55 1.10 8.49
C GLN A 205 -0.62 -0.06 8.12
N CYS A 206 0.21 0.10 7.09
CA CYS A 206 1.20 -0.89 6.71
C CYS A 206 2.18 -1.16 7.85
N PHE A 207 2.74 -0.12 8.46
CA PHE A 207 3.64 -0.25 9.61
C PHE A 207 2.97 -0.99 10.76
N TYR A 208 1.74 -0.61 11.11
CA TYR A 208 1.01 -1.28 12.18
C TYR A 208 0.75 -2.76 11.87
N ILE A 209 0.27 -3.10 10.67
CA ILE A 209 0.03 -4.51 10.28
C ILE A 209 1.33 -5.31 10.31
N CYS A 210 2.44 -4.75 9.80
CA CYS A 210 3.76 -5.37 9.89
C CYS A 210 4.20 -5.58 11.34
N SER A 211 3.75 -4.73 12.28
CA SER A 211 4.07 -4.88 13.70
C SER A 211 3.47 -6.13 14.35
N LEU A 212 2.32 -6.58 13.82
CA LEU A 212 1.61 -7.75 14.30
C LEU A 212 2.33 -9.03 13.89
N ASN A 213 3.08 -8.99 12.78
CA ASN A 213 3.89 -10.11 12.33
C ASN A 213 5.27 -10.13 13.01
N LYS A 214 5.42 -10.98 14.02
CA LYS A 214 6.67 -11.11 14.79
C LYS A 214 7.86 -11.55 13.94
N THR A 215 7.66 -12.26 12.83
CA THR A 215 8.77 -12.75 11.99
C THR A 215 9.51 -11.60 11.31
N LEU A 216 8.83 -10.48 11.03
CA LEU A 216 9.37 -9.29 10.38
C LEU A 216 10.20 -8.41 11.32
N THR A 217 10.44 -8.83 12.56
CA THR A 217 11.13 -8.00 13.56
C THR A 217 12.53 -7.57 13.11
N LYS A 218 13.32 -8.48 12.55
CA LYS A 218 14.68 -8.17 12.07
C LYS A 218 14.64 -7.21 10.88
N ASP A 219 13.76 -7.47 9.92
CA ASP A 219 13.61 -6.64 8.72
C ASP A 219 13.15 -5.23 9.09
N ARG A 220 12.23 -5.10 10.05
CA ARG A 220 11.80 -3.79 10.59
C ARG A 220 12.94 -3.03 11.23
N LEU A 221 13.80 -3.68 12.02
CA LEU A 221 14.96 -3.02 12.61
C LEU A 221 15.97 -2.57 11.55
N GLY A 222 16.28 -3.42 10.57
CA GLY A 222 17.19 -3.09 9.48
C GLY A 222 16.67 -1.91 8.65
N TRP A 223 15.43 -2.03 8.16
CA TRP A 223 14.78 -0.98 7.39
C TRP A 223 14.60 0.32 8.17
N PHE A 224 14.33 0.26 9.48
CA PHE A 224 14.28 1.44 10.33
C PHE A 224 15.61 2.21 10.35
N LEU A 225 16.73 1.49 10.45
CA LEU A 225 18.06 2.10 10.41
C LEU A 225 18.35 2.73 9.05
N GLU A 226 17.92 2.10 7.95
CA GLU A 226 18.00 2.68 6.61
C GLU A 226 17.17 3.96 6.51
N LEU A 227 15.94 3.95 7.00
CA LEU A 227 15.04 5.12 6.99
C LEU A 227 15.66 6.30 7.76
N ILE A 228 16.09 6.11 9.01
CA ILE A 228 16.70 7.21 9.77
C ILE A 228 18.03 7.67 9.14
N GLY A 229 18.77 6.75 8.51
CA GLY A 229 19.96 7.06 7.72
C GLY A 229 19.66 7.94 6.51
N HIS A 230 18.60 7.62 5.77
CA HIS A 230 18.10 8.40 4.64
C HIS A 230 17.70 9.82 5.09
N VAL A 231 16.88 9.94 6.14
CA VAL A 231 16.46 11.25 6.68
C VAL A 231 17.66 12.06 7.20
N ARG A 232 18.66 11.40 7.79
CA ARG A 232 19.91 12.08 8.18
C ARG A 232 20.67 12.62 6.97
N ASN A 233 20.76 11.85 5.89
CA ASN A 233 21.46 12.29 4.68
C ASN A 233 20.73 13.48 4.03
N LEU A 234 19.39 13.47 4.04
CA LEU A 234 18.60 14.63 3.62
C LEU A 234 18.88 15.87 4.48
N ALA A 235 18.90 15.71 5.81
CA ALA A 235 19.14 16.82 6.74
C ALA A 235 20.55 17.43 6.62
N THR A 236 21.55 16.59 6.37
CA THR A 236 22.97 16.98 6.30
C THR A 236 23.41 17.39 4.88
N GLY A 237 22.51 17.33 3.89
CA GLY A 237 22.82 17.65 2.50
C GLY A 237 23.58 16.55 1.74
N GLY A 238 23.75 15.37 2.33
CA GLY A 238 24.27 14.18 1.64
C GLY A 238 23.29 13.60 0.61
N LEU A 239 22.01 13.96 0.70
CA LEU A 239 20.99 13.70 -0.31
C LEU A 239 20.32 15.02 -0.71
N GLN A 240 20.15 15.24 -2.01
CA GLN A 240 19.45 16.41 -2.54
C GLN A 240 18.01 16.06 -2.89
N LEU A 241 17.10 17.02 -2.70
CA LEU A 241 15.72 16.90 -3.16
C LEU A 241 15.70 16.91 -4.69
N LEU A 242 14.93 16.01 -5.27
CA LEU A 242 14.70 15.92 -6.71
C LEU A 242 13.85 17.10 -7.21
N ASN A 243 12.93 17.58 -6.37
CA ASN A 243 12.08 18.72 -6.69
C ASN A 243 12.70 20.02 -6.16
N ALA A 244 13.23 20.85 -7.08
CA ALA A 244 13.88 22.13 -6.73
C ALA A 244 12.95 23.17 -6.09
N THR A 245 11.63 23.02 -6.25
CA THR A 245 10.63 23.92 -5.64
C THR A 245 10.26 23.54 -4.21
N MET A 246 10.62 22.32 -3.79
CA MET A 246 10.32 21.80 -2.46
C MET A 246 11.20 22.49 -1.42
N LYS A 247 10.58 23.04 -0.36
CA LYS A 247 11.35 23.67 0.71
C LYS A 247 12.00 22.59 1.58
N SER A 248 13.32 22.67 1.73
CA SER A 248 14.12 21.69 2.48
C SER A 248 13.61 21.45 3.90
N ASN A 249 13.11 22.48 4.59
CA ASN A 249 12.58 22.35 5.94
C ASN A 249 11.25 21.60 6.02
N ILE A 250 10.36 21.84 5.06
CA ILE A 250 9.08 21.12 4.98
C ILE A 250 9.35 19.66 4.61
N ALA A 251 10.21 19.41 3.63
CA ALA A 251 10.57 18.04 3.25
C ALA A 251 11.14 17.25 4.43
N LEU A 252 11.99 17.88 5.23
CA LEU A 252 12.57 17.25 6.41
C LEU A 252 11.53 17.01 7.52
N ASP A 253 10.62 17.95 7.76
CA ASP A 253 9.51 17.74 8.71
C ASP A 253 8.60 16.58 8.29
N LEU A 254 8.28 16.47 6.99
CA LEU A 254 7.53 15.33 6.45
C LEU A 254 8.30 14.01 6.64
N ALA A 255 9.60 14.01 6.36
CA ALA A 255 10.45 12.83 6.56
C ALA A 255 10.50 12.40 8.04
N ILE A 256 10.62 13.35 8.97
CA ILE A 256 10.58 13.10 10.42
C ILE A 256 9.20 12.58 10.85
N GLN A 257 8.12 13.07 10.24
CA GLN A 257 6.76 12.56 10.48
C GLN A 257 6.62 11.09 10.05
N ILE A 258 7.23 10.67 8.94
CA ILE A 258 7.25 9.26 8.50
C ILE A 258 8.04 8.38 9.48
N VAL A 259 9.23 8.83 9.91
CA VAL A 259 10.02 8.16 10.96
C VAL A 259 9.20 8.01 12.25
N SER A 260 8.47 9.06 12.62
CA SER A 260 7.61 9.06 13.81
C SER A 260 6.48 8.04 13.68
N ALA A 261 5.84 7.96 12.52
CA ALA A 261 4.80 6.97 12.25
C ALA A 261 5.33 5.54 12.38
N ALA A 262 6.49 5.25 11.80
CA ALA A 262 7.12 3.93 11.90
C ALA A 262 7.38 3.52 13.36
N ILE A 263 8.01 4.39 14.16
CA ILE A 263 8.29 4.13 15.58
C ILE A 263 7.00 3.92 16.36
N CYS A 264 6.07 4.87 16.28
CA CYS A 264 4.82 4.81 17.03
C CYS A 264 4.01 3.55 16.69
N CYS A 265 3.89 3.21 15.41
CA CYS A 265 3.18 2.02 14.97
C CYS A 265 3.84 0.70 15.39
N TRP A 266 5.18 0.68 15.49
CA TRP A 266 5.92 -0.56 15.76
C TRP A 266 6.21 -0.82 17.23
N THR A 267 6.27 0.23 18.06
CA THR A 267 6.64 0.11 19.47
C THR A 267 5.46 0.22 20.41
N SER A 268 4.35 0.83 19.98
CA SER A 268 3.17 1.07 20.82
C SER A 268 1.87 0.63 20.15
N SER A 269 1.34 -0.51 20.60
CA SER A 269 0.02 -0.98 20.18
C SER A 269 -1.09 0.00 20.58
N VAL A 270 -0.98 0.62 21.76
CA VAL A 270 -1.95 1.60 22.27
C VAL A 270 -2.01 2.85 21.40
N ALA A 271 -0.84 3.41 21.02
CA ALA A 271 -0.80 4.56 20.11
C ALA A 271 -1.46 4.23 18.76
N SER A 272 -1.16 3.05 18.24
CA SER A 272 -1.73 2.56 16.98
C SER A 272 -3.25 2.40 17.06
N THR A 273 -3.78 1.77 18.12
CA THR A 273 -5.23 1.59 18.29
C THR A 273 -5.97 2.91 18.47
N ILE A 274 -5.46 3.82 19.30
CA ILE A 274 -6.08 5.15 19.51
C ILE A 274 -6.11 5.95 18.21
N SER A 275 -5.08 5.78 17.37
CA SER A 275 -5.00 6.41 16.05
C SER A 275 -5.85 5.73 14.97
N GLY A 276 -6.68 4.74 15.32
CA GLY A 276 -7.56 4.07 14.35
C GLY A 276 -6.85 3.09 13.40
N GLN A 277 -5.63 2.65 13.72
CA GLN A 277 -4.98 1.56 12.97
C GLN A 277 -5.72 0.25 13.21
N HIS A 278 -5.99 -0.49 12.13
CA HIS A 278 -6.82 -1.69 12.21
C HIS A 278 -6.17 -2.87 11.47
N PRO A 279 -6.03 -4.06 12.09
CA PRO A 279 -5.36 -5.20 11.46
C PRO A 279 -5.98 -5.63 10.13
N ALA A 280 -7.29 -5.45 9.98
CA ALA A 280 -8.03 -5.82 8.77
C ALA A 280 -8.03 -4.75 7.66
N PHE A 281 -7.38 -3.59 7.85
CA PHE A 281 -7.45 -2.48 6.87
C PHE A 281 -6.95 -2.91 5.47
N MET A 282 -5.89 -3.72 5.42
CA MET A 282 -5.28 -4.23 4.17
C MET A 282 -5.35 -5.76 4.04
N VAL A 283 -5.99 -6.48 4.96
CA VAL A 283 -5.97 -7.96 4.94
C VAL A 283 -7.28 -8.51 4.37
N ASP A 284 -8.44 -8.07 4.86
CA ASP A 284 -9.74 -8.46 4.30
C ASP A 284 -10.86 -7.56 4.81
N LEU A 285 -11.11 -6.48 4.09
CA LEU A 285 -12.37 -5.75 4.20
C LEU A 285 -13.53 -6.44 3.45
N VAL A 286 -13.25 -7.49 2.68
CA VAL A 286 -14.21 -8.04 1.70
C VAL A 286 -15.04 -9.22 2.24
N GLU A 287 -14.58 -9.99 3.23
CA GLU A 287 -15.31 -11.22 3.61
C GLU A 287 -16.33 -11.05 4.75
N LYS A 288 -16.33 -9.94 5.50
CA LYS A 288 -17.20 -9.81 6.69
C LYS A 288 -18.08 -8.57 6.80
N ARG A 289 -18.05 -7.65 5.84
CA ARG A 289 -19.00 -6.53 5.82
C ARG A 289 -19.52 -6.30 4.40
N GLN A 290 -20.71 -6.86 4.13
CA GLN A 290 -21.51 -6.50 2.95
C GLN A 290 -21.90 -5.00 2.97
N ASP A 291 -21.80 -4.36 4.12
CA ASP A 291 -21.92 -2.92 4.25
C ASP A 291 -20.57 -2.29 3.91
N GLY A 292 -20.42 -1.91 2.65
CA GLY A 292 -19.27 -1.17 2.16
C GLY A 292 -18.90 -0.08 3.16
N ILE A 293 -17.66 -0.13 3.67
CA ILE A 293 -17.13 0.93 4.52
C ILE A 293 -17.34 2.22 3.76
N LYS A 294 -18.26 3.05 4.26
CA LYS A 294 -18.48 4.37 3.67
C LYS A 294 -17.15 5.08 3.80
N MET A 295 -16.72 5.76 2.73
CA MET A 295 -15.56 6.66 2.75
C MET A 295 -15.60 7.61 3.96
N GLN A 296 -16.81 7.88 4.50
CA GLN A 296 -17.08 8.58 5.75
C GLN A 296 -16.47 7.94 7.01
N GLU A 297 -16.39 6.62 7.15
CA GLU A 297 -15.78 5.94 8.31
C GLU A 297 -14.25 5.92 8.22
N ILE A 298 -13.71 5.69 7.01
CA ILE A 298 -12.28 5.97 6.75
C ILE A 298 -12.01 7.46 7.00
N SER A 299 -12.94 8.36 6.62
CA SER A 299 -12.80 9.81 6.83
C SER A 299 -12.79 10.23 8.31
N LEU A 300 -13.50 9.48 9.17
CA LEU A 300 -13.48 9.71 10.60
C LEU A 300 -12.15 9.26 11.21
N SER A 301 -11.51 8.22 10.67
CA SER A 301 -10.11 7.88 10.97
C SER A 301 -9.08 8.82 10.30
N LEU A 302 -9.42 9.44 9.16
CA LEU A 302 -8.57 10.37 8.40
C LEU A 302 -8.46 11.76 9.02
N LYS A 303 -9.16 12.07 10.13
CA LYS A 303 -8.94 13.32 10.89
C LYS A 303 -7.63 13.28 11.69
N HIS A 304 -6.58 12.68 11.13
CA HIS A 304 -5.26 12.88 11.67
C HIS A 304 -4.85 14.32 11.41
N HIS A 305 -4.68 15.06 12.50
CA HIS A 305 -4.07 16.37 12.46
C HIS A 305 -2.72 16.25 11.73
N PRO A 306 -2.36 17.22 10.86
CA PRO A 306 -1.00 17.29 10.35
C PRO A 306 -0.05 17.26 11.55
N ASN A 307 0.92 16.34 11.54
CA ASN A 307 1.87 16.06 12.63
C ASN A 307 1.40 15.14 13.77
N TYR A 308 0.29 14.40 13.61
CA TYR A 308 -0.22 13.48 14.64
C TYR A 308 0.86 12.51 15.18
N TRP A 309 1.52 11.75 14.30
CA TRP A 309 2.55 10.81 14.69
C TRP A 309 3.76 11.45 15.37
N LEU A 310 4.21 12.60 14.87
CA LEU A 310 5.29 13.38 15.50
C LEU A 310 4.90 13.81 16.92
N GLN A 311 3.65 14.22 17.15
CA GLN A 311 3.19 14.59 18.50
C GLN A 311 3.19 13.41 19.48
N LEU A 312 2.97 12.18 18.99
CA LEU A 312 3.03 10.96 19.80
C LEU A 312 4.45 10.43 20.04
N LEU A 313 5.42 10.88 19.25
CA LEU A 313 6.79 10.39 19.29
C LEU A 313 7.40 10.44 20.70
N PRO A 314 7.32 11.54 21.48
CA PRO A 314 7.93 11.60 22.82
C PRO A 314 7.45 10.50 23.76
N THR A 315 6.19 10.07 23.66
CA THR A 315 5.66 8.97 24.47
C THR A 315 6.20 7.63 23.98
N CYS A 316 6.20 7.42 22.66
CA CYS A 316 6.56 6.13 22.05
C CYS A 316 8.07 5.85 22.06
N VAL A 317 8.93 6.87 22.10
CA VAL A 317 10.40 6.65 22.15
C VAL A 317 10.85 5.90 23.40
N THR A 318 10.09 5.99 24.50
CA THR A 318 10.41 5.24 25.72
C THR A 318 10.29 3.72 25.53
N CYS A 319 9.45 3.27 24.59
CA CYS A 319 9.30 1.87 24.22
C CYS A 319 10.56 1.30 23.52
N LEU A 320 11.42 2.15 22.96
CA LEU A 320 12.70 1.72 22.36
C LEU A 320 13.71 1.19 23.39
N THR A 321 13.44 1.37 24.69
CA THR A 321 14.28 0.83 25.77
C THR A 321 14.13 -0.68 25.97
N GLN A 322 13.12 -1.28 25.33
CA GLN A 322 12.80 -2.70 25.42
C GLN A 322 13.32 -3.47 24.21
N GLU A 323 13.59 -4.76 24.39
CA GLU A 323 13.86 -5.65 23.24
C GLU A 323 12.60 -5.75 22.36
N PRO A 324 12.75 -5.82 21.03
CA PRO A 324 14.00 -5.92 20.26
C PRO A 324 14.60 -4.54 19.88
N TRP A 325 13.90 -3.45 20.19
CA TRP A 325 14.23 -2.08 19.78
C TRP A 325 15.46 -1.49 20.46
N LYS A 326 15.82 -2.04 21.63
CA LYS A 326 17.03 -1.65 22.36
C LYS A 326 18.29 -1.75 21.51
N ALA A 327 18.34 -2.69 20.57
CA ALA A 327 19.44 -2.86 19.62
C ALA A 327 19.72 -1.61 18.77
N VAL A 328 18.68 -0.82 18.44
CA VAL A 328 18.79 0.37 17.59
C VAL A 328 18.73 1.68 18.37
N LEU A 329 18.50 1.63 19.70
CA LEU A 329 18.30 2.80 20.54
C LEU A 329 19.49 3.79 20.50
N ASN A 330 20.73 3.31 20.51
CA ASN A 330 21.90 4.19 20.44
C ASN A 330 21.93 5.00 19.14
N MET A 331 21.72 4.32 18.00
CA MET A 331 21.70 4.97 16.68
C MET A 331 20.54 5.96 16.57
N PHE A 332 19.40 5.64 17.18
CA PHE A 332 18.25 6.54 17.21
C PHE A 332 18.51 7.78 18.09
N ILE A 333 19.17 7.65 19.24
CA ILE A 333 19.56 8.81 20.07
C ILE A 333 20.54 9.70 19.30
N ASP A 334 21.55 9.11 18.65
CA ASP A 334 22.49 9.87 17.82
C ASP A 334 21.76 10.61 16.68
N TRP A 335 20.78 9.95 16.04
CA TRP A 335 19.94 10.57 15.03
C TRP A 335 19.11 11.74 15.59
N LEU A 336 18.45 11.58 16.74
CA LEU A 336 17.69 12.64 17.40
C LEU A 336 18.55 13.87 17.71
N LEU A 337 19.78 13.66 18.20
CA LEU A 337 20.72 14.75 18.48
C LEU A 337 21.10 15.50 17.21
N ILE A 338 21.43 14.78 16.14
CA ILE A 338 21.74 15.40 14.84
C ILE A 338 20.56 16.22 14.35
N MET A 339 19.33 15.67 14.39
CA MET A 339 18.13 16.39 13.95
C MET A 339 17.86 17.63 14.83
N TYR A 340 18.07 17.54 16.14
CA TYR A 340 17.84 18.65 17.06
C TYR A 340 18.90 19.77 16.93
N GLU A 341 20.15 19.41 16.61
CA GLU A 341 21.26 20.36 16.38
C GLU A 341 21.15 21.11 15.05
N LEU A 342 20.19 20.77 14.17
CA LEU A 342 19.99 21.47 12.92
C LEU A 342 19.65 22.96 13.14
N PRO A 343 20.10 23.84 12.22
CA PRO A 343 19.70 25.24 12.19
C PRO A 343 18.17 25.43 12.18
N ASP A 344 17.68 26.52 12.77
CA ASP A 344 16.23 26.78 12.90
C ASP A 344 15.50 26.98 11.56
N ASP A 345 16.24 27.27 10.48
CA ASP A 345 15.69 27.35 9.12
C ASP A 345 15.53 25.97 8.46
N LYS A 346 16.08 24.91 9.04
CA LYS A 346 16.06 23.54 8.48
C LYS A 346 14.93 22.65 8.97
N ILE A 347 14.30 22.94 10.10
CA ILE A 347 13.12 22.23 10.62
C ILE A 347 12.20 23.24 11.31
N THR A 348 10.90 22.96 11.41
CA THR A 348 10.03 23.90 12.10
C THR A 348 10.30 23.95 13.62
N PRO A 349 10.02 25.09 14.30
CA PRO A 349 10.14 25.20 15.74
C PRO A 349 9.33 24.15 16.50
N GLN A 350 8.18 23.74 15.95
CA GLN A 350 7.34 22.68 16.51
C GLN A 350 8.07 21.33 16.48
N THR A 351 8.64 20.94 15.34
CA THR A 351 9.44 19.72 15.23
C THR A 351 10.61 19.75 16.20
N LYS A 352 11.35 20.86 16.24
CA LYS A 352 12.51 21.02 17.15
C LYS A 352 12.13 20.86 18.62
N ARG A 353 10.99 21.44 19.04
CA ARG A 353 10.45 21.26 20.40
C ARG A 353 10.10 19.80 20.69
N ILE A 354 9.53 19.08 19.73
CA ILE A 354 9.15 17.67 19.90
C ILE A 354 10.40 16.78 19.98
N LEU A 355 11.42 17.03 19.16
CA LEU A 355 12.71 16.33 19.24
C LEU A 355 13.37 16.52 20.62
N ASN A 356 13.34 17.74 21.16
CA ASN A 356 13.81 18.02 22.52
C ASN A 356 13.03 17.21 23.58
N ASN A 357 11.71 17.14 23.46
CA ASN A 357 10.89 16.32 24.37
C ASN A 357 11.25 14.84 24.30
N CYS A 358 11.60 14.31 23.13
CA CYS A 358 12.08 12.94 22.97
C CYS A 358 13.40 12.72 23.73
N LEU A 359 14.38 13.62 23.57
CA LEU A 359 15.65 13.58 24.29
C LEU A 359 15.41 13.63 25.82
N CYS A 360 14.54 14.52 26.27
CA CYS A 360 14.14 14.63 27.68
C CYS A 360 13.54 13.33 28.23
N ASN A 361 12.76 12.59 27.44
CA ASN A 361 12.16 11.32 27.86
C ASN A 361 13.17 10.16 27.85
N LEU A 362 14.23 10.25 27.05
CA LEU A 362 15.31 9.26 26.99
C LEU A 362 16.45 9.54 27.98
N ARG A 363 16.45 10.67 28.70
CA ARG A 363 17.54 11.12 29.58
C ARG A 363 18.00 10.12 30.64
N ASN A 364 17.09 9.24 31.07
CA ASN A 364 17.37 8.28 32.14
C ASN A 364 17.98 6.96 31.63
N THR A 365 18.02 6.75 30.31
CA THR A 365 18.59 5.55 29.69
C THR A 365 20.11 5.48 29.82
N LYS A 366 20.68 4.27 29.81
CA LYS A 366 22.15 4.09 29.94
C LYS A 366 22.86 4.59 28.69
N GLU A 367 22.21 4.42 27.55
CA GLU A 367 22.58 4.85 26.22
C GLU A 367 22.74 6.37 26.16
N PHE A 368 21.78 7.13 26.71
CA PHE A 368 21.82 8.59 26.78
C PHE A 368 22.89 9.12 27.75
N LYS A 369 23.15 8.40 28.85
CA LYS A 369 24.15 8.80 29.87
C LYS A 369 25.60 8.57 29.46
N ARG A 370 25.86 8.06 28.25
CA ARG A 370 27.23 7.91 27.73
C ARG A 370 27.88 9.28 27.60
N ALA A 371 29.16 9.38 27.99
CA ALA A 371 29.91 10.64 27.98
C ALA A 371 29.87 11.35 26.60
N SER A 372 29.89 10.60 25.50
CA SER A 372 29.80 11.15 24.14
C SER A 372 28.47 11.86 23.87
N VAL A 373 27.36 11.35 24.39
CA VAL A 373 26.02 11.95 24.27
C VAL A 373 25.87 13.11 25.24
N TRP A 374 26.27 12.91 26.50
CA TRP A 374 26.18 13.94 27.54
C TRP A 374 26.98 15.20 27.18
N ASN A 375 28.18 15.05 26.62
CA ASN A 375 29.01 16.17 26.19
C ASN A 375 28.37 16.97 25.04
N LYS A 376 27.62 16.32 24.14
CA LYS A 376 26.86 17.02 23.09
C LYS A 376 25.70 17.80 23.71
N VAL A 377 24.88 17.13 24.51
CA VAL A 377 23.72 17.73 25.19
C VAL A 377 24.14 18.93 26.06
N PHE A 378 25.21 18.78 26.84
CA PHE A 378 25.74 19.86 27.68
C PHE A 378 26.20 21.07 26.86
N LYS A 379 26.87 20.86 25.71
CA LYS A 379 27.22 21.94 24.78
C LYS A 379 25.99 22.65 24.22
N ILE A 380 24.92 21.90 23.92
CA ILE A 380 23.67 22.50 23.42
C ILE A 380 23.06 23.42 24.48
N TYR A 381 22.99 22.98 25.74
CA TYR A 381 22.45 23.80 26.84
C TYR A 381 23.32 25.02 27.15
N LEU A 382 24.66 24.91 27.04
CA LEU A 382 25.56 26.05 27.23
C LEU A 382 25.41 27.11 26.14
N ASN A 383 25.08 26.73 24.90
CA ASN A 383 24.88 27.67 23.80
C ASN A 383 23.50 28.36 23.82
N GLN A 384 22.63 28.02 24.77
CA GLN A 384 21.30 28.62 24.97
C GLN A 384 21.25 29.61 26.15
N LEU A 385 22.33 29.68 26.94
CA LEU A 385 22.58 30.66 28.00
C LEU A 385 23.43 31.80 27.48
#